data_AF-A0AAV7FKN1-F1
#
_entry.id   AF-A0AAV7FKN1-F1
#
_cell.length_a   1.000
_cell.length_b   1.000
_cell.length_c   1.000
_cell.angle_alpha   90.00
_cell.angle_beta   90.00
_cell.angle_gamma   90.00
#
_symmetry.space_group_name_H-M   'P 1'
#
loop_
_entity.id
_entity.type
_entity.pdbx_description
1 polymer ?
#
loop_
_entity_poly.entity_id
_entity_poly.type
_entity_poly.pdbx_seq_one_letter_code
_entity_poly.pdbx_strand_id
1 'polypeptide(L)'
;MTSTSKVPPVSSPIKFHVPRDVLSHQCAVRRKASGLLSRRTELKAKLTEALKEWNAKFVKVKYLQGVYKWKYDHKTRETKVLEEELCGCRTELVNIVHSVSYQNQQIDRLQVDLERAQAMITQLREDQRVSVEKVAVLEAENKRSQTLITEKEAALTGFESSRVIKDFKKLIAFKIIFQNHVQEARDHIYEVEVKALEQQCLDEGFIRGFLKGVRLVQRKTGVEVEGLTPNQASDDFPLDSNGDEIESELQKAFSLEVDDEIVDIE
;
A
#
# COMPACT_ATOMS: atom_id res chain seq x y z
N MET A 1 -12.14 -72.60 170.81
CA MET A 1 -12.68 -73.95 171.04
C MET A 1 -13.23 -74.51 169.75
N THR A 2 -12.96 -75.80 169.57
CA THR A 2 -13.24 -76.77 168.52
C THR A 2 -14.60 -76.71 167.81
N SER A 3 -14.59 -77.28 166.58
CA SER A 3 -15.67 -78.03 165.90
C SER A 3 -16.88 -77.23 165.37
N THR A 4 -17.45 -77.46 164.18
CA THR A 4 -17.32 -78.54 163.19
C THR A 4 -17.96 -78.11 161.86
N SER A 5 -17.38 -78.66 160.79
CA SER A 5 -17.87 -78.84 159.42
C SER A 5 -19.39 -78.83 159.18
N LYS A 6 -19.82 -78.09 158.14
CA LYS A 6 -20.93 -78.47 157.24
C LYS A 6 -20.84 -77.71 155.91
N VAL A 7 -20.57 -78.46 154.84
CA VAL A 7 -20.64 -78.03 153.43
C VAL A 7 -22.11 -77.79 153.03
N PRO A 8 -22.45 -76.69 152.31
CA PRO A 8 -23.70 -76.58 151.57
C PRO A 8 -23.51 -76.96 150.08
N PRO A 9 -24.60 -77.38 149.41
CA PRO A 9 -24.54 -78.27 148.26
C PRO A 9 -24.22 -77.57 146.94
N VAL A 10 -23.52 -78.32 146.08
CA VAL A 10 -23.33 -78.06 144.65
C VAL A 10 -24.73 -78.02 143.98
N SER A 11 -25.25 -76.82 143.73
CA SER A 11 -26.48 -76.65 142.95
C SER A 11 -26.20 -77.02 141.49
N SER A 12 -26.90 -78.05 141.01
CA SER A 12 -26.85 -78.53 139.64
C SER A 12 -27.21 -77.43 138.63
N PRO A 13 -26.64 -77.46 137.41
CA PRO A 13 -26.96 -76.48 136.38
C PRO A 13 -28.45 -76.60 136.01
N ILE A 14 -29.18 -75.49 136.13
CA ILE A 14 -30.55 -75.37 135.64
C ILE A 14 -30.53 -75.66 134.14
N LYS A 15 -30.96 -76.87 133.76
CA LYS A 15 -31.21 -77.23 132.36
C LYS A 15 -32.42 -76.43 131.91
N PHE A 16 -32.19 -75.29 131.29
CA PHE A 16 -33.22 -74.62 130.49
C PHE A 16 -33.64 -75.58 129.38
N HIS A 17 -34.81 -76.20 129.54
CA HIS A 17 -35.39 -77.04 128.51
C HIS A 17 -35.88 -76.13 127.38
N VAL A 18 -35.03 -75.90 126.39
CA VAL A 18 -35.44 -75.27 125.14
C VAL A 18 -36.36 -76.27 124.42
N PRO A 19 -37.63 -75.93 124.13
CA PRO A 19 -38.52 -76.83 123.41
C PRO A 19 -37.91 -77.20 122.06
N ARG A 20 -37.99 -78.48 121.67
CA ARG A 20 -37.42 -79.00 120.42
C ARG A 20 -37.91 -78.21 119.19
N ASP A 21 -39.12 -77.67 119.26
CA ASP A 21 -39.75 -76.85 118.22
C ASP A 21 -39.07 -75.49 118.02
N VAL A 22 -38.46 -74.92 119.08
CA VAL A 22 -37.70 -73.65 119.00
C VAL A 22 -36.35 -73.89 118.33
N LEU A 23 -35.67 -75.01 118.64
CA LEU A 23 -34.41 -75.38 118.01
C LEU A 23 -34.59 -75.76 116.52
N SER A 24 -35.66 -76.48 116.18
CA SER A 24 -35.97 -76.85 114.80
C SER A 24 -36.32 -75.62 113.95
N HIS A 25 -37.10 -74.68 114.49
CA HIS A 25 -37.40 -73.40 113.85
C HIS A 25 -36.13 -72.55 113.66
N GLN A 26 -35.27 -72.45 114.67
CA GLN A 26 -34.01 -71.70 114.56
C GLN A 26 -33.06 -72.30 113.53
N CYS A 27 -32.97 -73.63 113.43
CA CYS A 27 -32.22 -74.32 112.38
C CYS A 27 -32.83 -74.13 110.98
N ALA A 28 -34.16 -74.04 110.86
CA ALA A 28 -34.83 -73.74 109.59
C ALA A 28 -34.61 -72.27 109.16
N VAL A 29 -34.67 -71.32 110.10
CA VAL A 29 -34.38 -69.90 109.86
C VAL A 29 -32.92 -69.70 109.46
N ARG A 30 -31.96 -70.34 110.14
CA ARG A 30 -30.54 -70.30 109.74
C ARG A 30 -30.29 -70.86 108.35
N ARG A 31 -30.92 -71.99 108.00
CA ARG A 31 -30.82 -72.57 106.64
C ARG A 31 -31.43 -71.67 105.56
N LYS A 32 -32.56 -71.02 105.83
CA LYS A 32 -33.14 -70.02 104.93
C LYS A 32 -32.23 -68.80 104.78
N ALA A 33 -31.68 -68.29 105.88
CA ALA A 33 -30.75 -67.16 105.88
C ALA A 33 -29.44 -67.48 105.13
N SER A 34 -28.87 -68.68 105.32
CA SER A 34 -27.68 -69.12 104.59
C SER A 34 -27.96 -69.30 103.10
N GLY A 35 -29.13 -69.84 102.73
CA GLY A 35 -29.54 -69.94 101.32
C GLY A 35 -29.71 -68.57 100.65
N LEU A 36 -30.29 -67.59 101.36
CA LEU A 36 -30.39 -66.21 100.89
C LEU A 36 -29.02 -65.53 100.75
N LEU A 37 -28.10 -65.77 101.68
CA LEU A 37 -26.72 -65.27 101.61
C LEU A 37 -25.97 -65.86 100.41
N SER A 38 -26.07 -67.17 100.16
CA SER A 38 -25.48 -67.82 98.99
C SER A 38 -26.06 -67.29 97.67
N ARG A 39 -27.39 -67.09 97.61
CA ARG A 39 -28.02 -66.48 96.43
C ARG A 39 -27.58 -65.04 96.23
N ARG A 40 -27.39 -64.28 97.32
CA ARG A 40 -26.87 -62.91 97.28
C ARG A 40 -25.44 -62.86 96.78
N THR A 41 -24.56 -63.76 97.23
CA THR A 41 -23.16 -63.80 96.77
C THR A 41 -23.08 -64.21 95.30
N GLU A 42 -23.88 -65.19 94.86
CA GLU A 42 -23.99 -65.59 93.46
C GLU A 42 -24.48 -64.44 92.56
N LEU A 43 -25.57 -63.75 92.96
CA LEU A 43 -26.08 -62.58 92.24
C LEU A 43 -25.04 -61.46 92.18
N LYS A 44 -24.32 -61.20 93.28
CA LYS A 44 -23.26 -60.21 93.31
C LYS A 44 -22.12 -60.57 92.35
N ALA A 45 -21.74 -61.84 92.27
CA ALA A 45 -20.72 -62.31 91.33
C ALA A 45 -21.20 -62.14 89.88
N LYS A 46 -22.43 -62.56 89.54
CA LYS A 46 -23.02 -62.39 88.19
C LYS A 46 -23.10 -60.91 87.78
N LEU A 47 -23.53 -60.03 88.68
CA LEU A 47 -23.58 -58.59 88.42
C LEU A 47 -22.19 -58.01 88.20
N THR A 48 -21.20 -58.45 88.99
CA THR A 48 -19.81 -57.99 88.85
C THR A 48 -19.23 -58.40 87.49
N GLU A 49 -19.48 -59.63 87.05
CA GLU A 49 -19.00 -60.11 85.76
C GLU A 49 -19.67 -59.40 84.59
N ALA A 50 -20.99 -59.21 84.65
CA ALA A 50 -21.72 -58.43 83.66
C ALA A 50 -21.18 -56.99 83.57
N LEU A 51 -20.94 -56.33 84.71
CA LEU A 51 -20.36 -54.99 84.73
C LEU A 51 -18.96 -54.94 84.11
N LYS A 52 -18.11 -55.95 84.36
CA LYS A 52 -16.78 -56.04 83.73
C LYS A 52 -16.90 -56.21 82.22
N GLU A 53 -17.79 -57.07 81.74
CA GLU A 53 -18.00 -57.28 80.31
C GLU A 53 -18.52 -56.00 79.62
N TRP A 54 -19.52 -55.35 80.23
CA TRP A 54 -20.03 -54.07 79.74
C TRP A 54 -18.96 -52.98 79.73
N ASN A 55 -18.14 -52.89 80.78
CA ASN A 55 -17.05 -51.94 80.83
C ASN A 55 -15.98 -52.23 79.75
N ALA A 56 -15.63 -53.49 79.53
CA ALA A 56 -14.70 -53.88 78.46
C ALA A 56 -15.25 -53.49 77.06
N LYS A 57 -16.54 -53.73 76.81
CA LYS A 57 -17.21 -53.31 75.57
C LYS A 57 -17.23 -51.78 75.44
N PHE A 58 -17.54 -51.05 76.51
CA PHE A 58 -17.54 -49.59 76.51
C PHE A 58 -16.16 -49.00 76.18
N VAL A 59 -15.10 -49.52 76.82
CA VAL A 59 -13.71 -49.11 76.54
C VAL A 59 -13.35 -49.40 75.08
N LYS A 60 -13.73 -50.58 74.54
CA LYS A 60 -13.51 -50.93 73.14
C LYS A 60 -14.22 -49.95 72.19
N VAL A 61 -15.48 -49.59 72.48
CA VAL A 61 -16.24 -48.61 71.68
C VAL A 61 -15.57 -47.23 71.74
N LYS A 62 -15.11 -46.79 72.92
CA LYS A 62 -14.40 -45.51 73.06
C LYS A 62 -13.08 -45.46 72.31
N TYR A 63 -12.31 -46.55 72.34
CA TYR A 63 -11.10 -46.67 71.55
C TYR A 63 -11.40 -46.57 70.04
N LEU A 64 -12.38 -47.34 69.55
CA LEU A 64 -12.78 -47.29 68.14
C LEU A 64 -13.27 -45.90 67.73
N GLN A 65 -14.07 -45.24 68.58
CA GLN A 65 -14.51 -43.86 68.36
C GLN A 65 -13.32 -42.91 68.17
N GLY A 66 -12.29 -43.04 69.01
CA GLY A 66 -11.05 -42.27 68.88
C GLY A 66 -10.30 -42.54 67.57
N VAL A 67 -10.17 -43.82 67.18
CA VAL A 67 -9.52 -44.22 65.93
C VAL A 67 -10.28 -43.66 64.71
N TYR A 68 -11.60 -43.76 64.69
CA TYR A 68 -12.42 -43.22 63.59
C TYR A 68 -12.33 -41.70 63.51
N LYS A 69 -12.39 -41.00 64.66
CA LYS A 69 -12.21 -39.55 64.69
C LYS A 69 -10.85 -39.15 64.11
N TRP A 70 -9.77 -39.81 64.54
CA TRP A 70 -8.43 -39.52 64.02
C TRP A 70 -8.32 -39.76 62.51
N LYS A 71 -8.87 -40.87 62.00
CA LYS A 71 -8.89 -41.15 60.54
C LYS A 71 -9.67 -40.10 59.77
N TYR A 72 -10.82 -39.67 60.30
CA TYR A 72 -11.65 -38.64 59.69
C TYR A 72 -10.93 -37.28 59.66
N ASP A 73 -10.34 -36.86 60.79
CA ASP A 73 -9.59 -35.61 60.90
C ASP A 73 -8.35 -35.60 59.99
N HIS A 74 -7.69 -36.76 59.84
CA HIS A 74 -6.59 -36.94 58.90
C HIS A 74 -7.06 -36.77 57.45
N LYS A 75 -8.10 -37.50 57.04
CA LYS A 75 -8.65 -37.42 55.68
C LYS A 75 -9.15 -36.01 55.35
N THR A 76 -9.78 -35.34 56.31
CA THR A 76 -10.23 -33.96 56.16
C THR A 76 -9.07 -33.01 55.87
N ARG A 77 -7.92 -33.19 56.53
CA ARG A 77 -6.71 -32.39 56.26
C ARG A 77 -6.12 -32.70 54.88
N GLU A 78 -6.02 -33.97 54.50
CA GLU A 78 -5.56 -34.35 53.15
C GLU A 78 -6.45 -33.75 52.06
N THR A 79 -7.78 -33.82 52.21
CA THR A 79 -8.72 -33.23 51.25
C THR A 79 -8.52 -31.73 51.11
N LYS A 80 -8.32 -31.00 52.23
CA LYS A 80 -8.05 -29.55 52.18
C LYS A 80 -6.77 -29.21 51.42
N VAL A 81 -5.69 -29.94 51.64
CA VAL A 81 -4.43 -29.73 50.91
C VAL A 81 -4.64 -29.95 49.41
N LEU A 82 -5.34 -31.03 49.02
CA LEU A 82 -5.65 -31.30 47.62
C LEU A 82 -6.56 -30.23 47.00
N GLU A 83 -7.52 -29.68 47.75
CA GLU A 83 -8.36 -28.57 47.29
C GLU A 83 -7.54 -27.30 47.02
N GLU A 84 -6.57 -26.99 47.88
CA GLU A 84 -5.64 -25.86 47.72
C GLU A 84 -4.73 -26.06 46.48
N GLU A 85 -4.15 -27.25 46.31
CA GLU A 85 -3.35 -27.60 45.13
C GLU A 85 -4.18 -27.49 43.83
N LEU A 86 -5.42 -28.00 43.84
CA LEU A 86 -6.32 -27.91 42.69
C LEU A 86 -6.66 -26.45 42.35
N CYS A 87 -6.83 -25.60 43.37
CA CYS A 87 -7.02 -24.15 43.19
C CYS A 87 -5.79 -23.50 42.53
N GLY A 88 -4.58 -23.89 42.96
CA GLY A 88 -3.32 -23.50 42.34
C GLY A 88 -3.26 -23.88 40.85
N CYS A 89 -3.46 -25.16 40.54
CA CYS A 89 -3.47 -25.66 39.16
C CYS A 89 -4.53 -24.96 38.28
N ARG A 90 -5.72 -24.68 38.82
CA ARG A 90 -6.76 -23.95 38.08
C ARG A 90 -6.32 -22.54 37.73
N THR A 91 -5.64 -21.86 38.66
CA THR A 91 -5.13 -20.50 38.45
C THR A 91 -4.02 -20.50 37.38
N GLU A 92 -3.09 -21.45 37.46
CA GLU A 92 -2.05 -21.62 36.45
C GLU A 92 -2.64 -21.90 35.05
N LEU A 93 -3.64 -22.77 34.97
CA LEU A 93 -4.32 -23.07 33.71
C LEU A 93 -4.98 -21.82 33.11
N VAL A 94 -5.65 -21.01 33.93
CA VAL A 94 -6.25 -19.74 33.46
C VAL A 94 -5.18 -18.80 32.93
N ASN A 95 -4.04 -18.67 33.61
CA ASN A 95 -2.93 -17.84 33.15
C ASN A 95 -2.34 -18.33 31.83
N ILE A 96 -2.16 -19.64 31.67
CA ILE A 96 -1.69 -20.26 30.43
C ILE A 96 -2.68 -19.98 29.29
N VAL A 97 -3.98 -20.21 29.52
CA VAL A 97 -5.02 -19.95 28.51
C VAL A 97 -5.02 -18.48 28.09
N HIS A 98 -4.91 -17.56 29.03
CA HIS A 98 -4.82 -16.13 28.72
C HIS A 98 -3.56 -15.79 27.91
N SER A 99 -2.40 -16.33 28.29
CA SER A 99 -1.13 -16.13 27.56
C SER A 99 -1.21 -16.66 26.13
N VAL A 100 -1.73 -17.88 25.95
CA VAL A 100 -1.91 -18.49 24.63
C VAL A 100 -2.91 -17.69 23.79
N SER A 101 -4.02 -17.24 24.39
CA SER A 101 -4.99 -16.39 23.70
C SER A 101 -4.36 -15.07 23.22
N TYR A 102 -3.51 -14.45 24.03
CA TYR A 102 -2.81 -13.23 23.64
C TYR A 102 -1.80 -13.49 22.50
N GLN A 103 -1.05 -14.60 22.56
CA GLN A 103 -0.14 -14.98 21.49
C GLN A 103 -0.88 -15.24 20.17
N ASN A 104 -2.02 -15.94 20.22
CA ASN A 104 -2.84 -16.18 19.03
C ASN A 104 -3.32 -14.86 18.40
N GLN A 105 -3.77 -13.90 19.20
CA GLN A 105 -4.15 -12.57 18.69
C GLN A 105 -2.97 -11.85 18.01
N GLN A 106 -1.74 -12.02 18.49
CA GLN A 106 -0.57 -11.43 17.85
C GLN A 106 -0.24 -12.14 16.53
N ILE A 107 -0.36 -13.47 16.48
CA ILE A 107 -0.18 -14.23 15.25
C ILE A 107 -1.21 -13.81 14.19
N ASP A 108 -2.48 -13.65 14.58
CA ASP A 108 -3.55 -13.22 13.67
C ASP A 108 -3.23 -11.84 13.06
N ARG A 109 -2.73 -10.90 13.88
CA ARG A 109 -2.29 -9.58 13.39
C ARG A 109 -1.14 -9.67 12.39
N LEU A 110 -0.12 -10.47 12.72
CA LEU A 110 1.03 -10.69 11.83
C LEU A 110 0.61 -11.37 10.52
N GLN A 111 -0.36 -12.27 10.55
CA GLN A 111 -0.90 -12.90 9.35
C GLN A 111 -1.60 -11.88 8.46
N VAL A 112 -2.44 -11.01 9.02
CA VAL A 112 -3.09 -9.92 8.26
C VAL A 112 -2.06 -9.00 7.61
N ASP A 113 -1.00 -8.63 8.33
CA ASP A 113 0.06 -7.77 7.77
C ASP A 113 0.85 -8.48 6.68
N LEU A 114 1.11 -9.79 6.81
CA LEU A 114 1.75 -10.60 5.79
C LEU A 114 0.90 -10.68 4.52
N GLU A 115 -0.40 -10.93 4.64
CA GLU A 115 -1.33 -10.98 3.52
C GLU A 115 -1.40 -9.61 2.80
N ARG A 116 -1.42 -8.51 3.55
CA ARG A 116 -1.36 -7.15 3.00
C ARG A 116 -0.06 -6.90 2.24
N ALA A 117 1.08 -7.30 2.79
CA ALA A 117 2.38 -7.15 2.14
C ALA A 117 2.48 -7.99 0.86
N GLN A 118 1.95 -9.21 0.87
CA GLN A 118 1.89 -10.07 -0.32
C GLN A 118 1.03 -9.46 -1.44
N ALA A 119 -0.12 -8.87 -1.10
CA ALA A 119 -0.96 -8.16 -2.05
C ALA A 119 -0.21 -6.96 -2.67
N MET A 120 0.48 -6.16 -1.86
CA MET A 120 1.27 -5.02 -2.33
C MET A 120 2.41 -5.44 -3.26
N ILE A 121 3.14 -6.52 -2.94
CA ILE A 121 4.20 -7.07 -3.79
C ILE A 121 3.63 -7.54 -5.13
N THR A 122 2.46 -8.17 -5.11
CA THR A 122 1.79 -8.66 -6.32
C THR A 122 1.40 -7.50 -7.23
N GLN A 123 0.82 -6.43 -6.67
CA GLN A 123 0.49 -5.22 -7.42
C GLN A 123 1.74 -4.58 -8.02
N LEU A 124 2.81 -4.41 -7.23
CA LEU A 124 4.06 -3.82 -7.70
C LEU A 124 4.66 -4.60 -8.88
N ARG A 125 4.56 -5.93 -8.88
CA ARG A 125 5.03 -6.77 -9.99
C ARG A 125 4.23 -6.54 -11.26
N GLU A 126 2.91 -6.41 -11.16
CA GLU A 126 2.05 -6.09 -12.31
C GLU A 126 2.36 -4.70 -12.86
N ASP A 127 2.51 -3.70 -11.99
CA ASP A 127 2.90 -2.34 -12.37
C ASP A 127 4.28 -2.31 -13.05
N GLN A 128 5.23 -3.09 -12.52
CA GLN A 128 6.55 -3.26 -13.14
C GLN A 128 6.45 -3.90 -14.53
N ARG A 129 5.61 -4.93 -14.70
CA ARG A 129 5.39 -5.56 -16.02
C ARG A 129 4.87 -4.54 -17.03
N VAL A 130 3.84 -3.77 -16.66
CA VAL A 130 3.27 -2.71 -17.51
C VAL A 130 4.31 -1.64 -17.81
N SER A 131 5.14 -1.24 -16.85
CA SER A 131 6.22 -0.29 -17.07
C SER A 131 7.26 -0.81 -18.06
N VAL A 132 7.63 -2.09 -17.98
CA VAL A 132 8.57 -2.72 -18.91
C VAL A 132 8.00 -2.73 -20.33
N GLU A 133 6.71 -3.06 -20.50
CA GLU A 133 6.03 -3.00 -21.79
C GLU A 133 6.04 -1.58 -22.39
N LYS A 134 5.76 -0.56 -21.57
CA LYS A 134 5.83 0.85 -22.01
C LYS A 134 7.22 1.27 -22.47
N VAL A 135 8.27 0.85 -21.75
CA VAL A 135 9.66 1.13 -22.14
C VAL A 135 9.97 0.48 -23.49
N ALA A 136 9.56 -0.76 -23.72
CA ALA A 136 9.77 -1.45 -24.99
C ALA A 136 9.09 -0.73 -26.18
N VAL A 137 7.87 -0.19 -25.97
CA VAL A 137 7.16 0.61 -26.99
C VAL A 137 7.94 1.91 -27.28
N LEU A 138 8.36 2.64 -26.25
CA LEU A 138 9.13 3.87 -26.41
C LEU A 138 10.49 3.63 -27.09
N GLU A 139 11.17 2.52 -26.80
CA GLU A 139 12.40 2.14 -27.49
C GLU A 139 12.18 1.87 -28.98
N ALA A 140 11.07 1.21 -29.34
CA ALA A 140 10.71 0.96 -30.74
C ALA A 140 10.39 2.27 -31.49
N GLU A 141 9.64 3.18 -30.86
CA GLU A 141 9.34 4.50 -31.40
C GLU A 141 10.61 5.34 -31.57
N ASN A 142 11.50 5.35 -30.58
CA ASN A 142 12.77 6.06 -30.65
C ASN A 142 13.64 5.54 -31.81
N LYS A 143 13.74 4.22 -32.01
CA LYS A 143 14.44 3.63 -33.17
C LYS A 143 13.83 4.08 -34.51
N ARG A 144 12.50 4.15 -34.60
CA ARG A 144 11.78 4.63 -35.78
C ARG A 144 12.08 6.10 -36.05
N SER A 145 12.02 6.94 -35.03
CA SER A 145 12.35 8.37 -35.11
C SER A 145 13.80 8.58 -35.53
N GLN A 146 14.75 7.80 -34.99
CA GLN A 146 16.15 7.86 -35.39
C GLN A 146 16.34 7.52 -36.88
N THR A 147 15.63 6.50 -37.37
CA THR A 147 15.66 6.13 -38.80
C THR A 147 15.11 7.27 -39.66
N LEU A 148 13.99 7.89 -39.27
CA LEU A 148 13.42 9.02 -39.97
C LEU A 148 14.38 10.22 -40.00
N ILE A 149 15.04 10.53 -38.89
CA ILE A 149 16.05 11.60 -38.82
C ILE A 149 17.18 11.30 -39.82
N THR A 150 17.74 10.09 -39.80
CA THR A 150 18.82 9.71 -40.74
C THR A 150 18.39 9.80 -42.21
N GLU A 151 17.14 9.44 -42.52
CA GLU A 151 16.57 9.58 -43.88
C GLU A 151 16.47 11.06 -44.30
N LYS A 152 15.97 11.92 -43.40
CA LYS A 152 15.85 13.37 -43.65
C LYS A 152 17.23 14.02 -43.77
N GLU A 153 18.19 13.64 -42.94
CA GLU A 153 19.59 14.10 -43.04
C GLU A 153 20.23 13.68 -44.36
N ALA A 154 20.02 12.42 -44.81
CA ALA A 154 20.51 11.95 -46.10
C ALA A 154 19.86 12.73 -47.27
N ALA A 155 18.56 13.00 -47.21
CA ALA A 155 17.86 13.81 -48.20
C ALA A 155 18.35 15.26 -48.25
N LEU A 156 18.64 15.87 -47.10
CA LEU A 156 19.21 17.22 -47.00
C LEU A 156 20.64 17.28 -47.53
N THR A 157 21.45 16.25 -47.25
CA THR A 157 22.83 16.16 -47.75
C THR A 157 22.87 15.91 -49.26
N GLY A 158 21.90 15.16 -49.79
CA GLY A 158 21.67 14.96 -51.21
C GLY A 158 21.02 16.15 -51.92
N PHE A 159 20.53 17.14 -51.17
CA PHE A 159 19.97 18.36 -51.73
C PHE A 159 21.10 19.16 -52.40
N GLU A 160 21.07 19.24 -53.73
CA GLU A 160 22.07 19.94 -54.56
C GLU A 160 21.99 21.48 -54.42
N SER A 161 21.88 21.98 -53.19
CA SER A 161 22.02 23.39 -52.84
C SER A 161 23.31 23.99 -53.43
N SER A 162 24.39 23.21 -53.50
CA SER A 162 25.62 23.57 -54.22
C SER A 162 25.40 23.83 -55.71
N ARG A 163 24.57 23.03 -56.40
CA ARG A 163 24.26 23.21 -57.82
C ARG A 163 23.39 24.44 -58.05
N VAL A 164 22.36 24.65 -57.22
CA VAL A 164 21.51 25.84 -57.28
C VAL A 164 22.35 27.10 -57.05
N ILE A 165 23.24 27.09 -56.06
CA ILE A 165 24.16 28.22 -55.79
C ILE A 165 25.12 28.43 -56.97
N LYS A 166 25.62 27.37 -57.59
CA LYS A 166 26.53 27.45 -58.75
C LYS A 166 25.83 28.02 -59.99
N ASP A 167 24.61 27.57 -60.26
CA ASP A 167 23.80 28.06 -61.38
C ASP A 167 23.38 29.51 -61.15
N PHE A 168 23.04 29.88 -59.92
CA PHE A 168 22.78 31.27 -59.55
C PHE A 168 24.01 32.17 -59.75
N LYS A 169 25.20 31.72 -59.33
CA LYS A 169 26.47 32.43 -59.59
C LYS A 169 26.72 32.60 -61.10
N LYS A 170 26.44 31.57 -61.90
CA LYS A 170 26.56 31.61 -63.36
C LYS A 170 25.60 32.61 -63.99
N LEU A 171 24.35 32.65 -63.53
CA LEU A 171 23.34 33.62 -63.96
C LEU A 171 23.77 35.06 -63.63
N ILE A 172 24.31 35.30 -62.43
CA ILE A 172 24.85 36.62 -62.04
C ILE A 172 26.00 37.02 -62.97
N ALA A 173 26.95 36.13 -63.25
CA ALA A 173 28.05 36.41 -64.16
C ALA A 173 27.56 36.77 -65.57
N PHE A 174 26.58 36.02 -66.09
CA PHE A 174 25.96 36.31 -67.39
C PHE A 174 25.28 37.69 -67.40
N LYS A 175 24.52 38.02 -66.34
CA LYS A 175 23.88 39.33 -66.19
C LYS A 175 24.90 40.48 -66.23
N ILE A 176 26.05 40.34 -65.55
CA ILE A 176 27.12 41.34 -65.54
C ILE A 176 27.69 41.53 -66.96
N ILE A 177 27.98 40.44 -67.68
CA ILE A 177 28.50 40.52 -69.06
C ILE A 177 27.53 41.27 -69.98
N PHE A 178 26.24 40.92 -69.90
CA PHE A 178 25.21 41.56 -70.72
C PHE A 178 25.06 43.06 -70.36
N GLN A 179 25.05 43.39 -69.06
CA GLN A 179 25.02 44.79 -68.62
C GLN A 179 26.23 45.58 -69.12
N ASN A 180 27.42 45.00 -69.09
CA ASN A 180 28.63 45.62 -69.62
C ASN A 180 28.52 45.87 -71.13
N HIS A 181 28.03 44.90 -71.92
CA HIS A 181 27.83 45.08 -73.36
C HIS A 181 26.78 46.16 -73.67
N VAL A 182 25.69 46.19 -72.91
CA VAL A 182 24.67 47.25 -73.06
C VAL A 182 25.28 48.62 -72.73
N GLN A 183 26.12 48.72 -71.70
CA GLN A 183 26.80 49.96 -71.34
C GLN A 183 27.79 50.38 -72.42
N GLU A 184 28.64 49.46 -72.90
CA GLU A 184 29.60 49.73 -73.98
C GLU A 184 28.90 50.16 -75.28
N ALA A 185 27.78 49.51 -75.63
CA ALA A 185 26.98 49.92 -76.78
C ALA A 185 26.36 51.32 -76.59
N ARG A 186 25.89 51.65 -75.38
CA ARG A 186 25.39 52.99 -75.05
C ARG A 186 26.51 54.05 -75.15
N ASP A 187 27.67 53.75 -74.59
CA ASP A 187 28.83 54.65 -74.61
C ASP A 187 29.30 54.88 -76.06
N HIS A 188 29.39 53.83 -76.87
CA HIS A 188 29.71 53.94 -78.30
C HIS A 188 28.69 54.80 -79.05
N ILE A 189 27.38 54.60 -78.84
CA ILE A 189 26.34 55.42 -79.49
C ILE A 189 26.53 56.90 -79.12
N TYR A 190 26.80 57.19 -77.85
CA TYR A 190 27.02 58.56 -77.40
C TYR A 190 28.29 59.17 -78.01
N GLU A 191 29.41 58.45 -77.94
CA GLU A 191 30.70 58.96 -78.41
C GLU A 191 30.80 59.11 -79.92
N VAL A 192 30.25 58.15 -80.68
CA VAL A 192 30.36 58.15 -82.14
C VAL A 192 29.21 58.90 -82.77
N GLU A 193 27.98 58.57 -82.42
CA GLU A 193 26.81 59.04 -83.17
C GLU A 193 26.30 60.37 -82.63
N VAL A 194 26.17 60.51 -81.30
CA VAL A 194 25.69 61.76 -80.70
C VAL A 194 26.71 62.87 -80.88
N LYS A 195 28.00 62.64 -80.59
CA LYS A 195 29.04 63.67 -80.81
C LYS A 195 29.24 64.02 -82.30
N ALA A 196 29.19 63.04 -83.22
CA ALA A 196 29.30 63.36 -84.65
C ALA A 196 28.12 64.21 -85.13
N LEU A 197 26.92 63.95 -84.59
CA LEU A 197 25.74 64.77 -84.85
C LEU A 197 25.87 66.17 -84.23
N GLU A 198 26.35 66.30 -82.99
CA GLU A 198 26.64 67.59 -82.37
C GLU A 198 27.64 68.41 -83.20
N GLN A 199 28.71 67.76 -83.70
CA GLN A 199 29.68 68.41 -84.58
C GLN A 199 29.04 68.86 -85.89
N GLN A 200 28.19 68.03 -86.52
CA GLN A 200 27.43 68.44 -87.71
C GLN A 200 26.45 69.59 -87.42
N CYS A 201 25.84 69.64 -86.23
CA CYS A 201 24.98 70.76 -85.81
C CYS A 201 25.77 72.07 -85.71
N LEU A 202 27.01 72.01 -85.23
CA LEU A 202 27.92 73.17 -85.15
C LEU A 202 28.35 73.64 -86.54
N ASP A 203 28.62 72.71 -87.47
CA ASP A 203 29.16 73.02 -88.80
C ASP A 203 28.06 73.44 -89.83
N GLU A 204 26.87 72.82 -89.81
CA GLU A 204 25.81 73.04 -90.81
C GLU A 204 24.64 73.93 -90.31
N GLY A 205 24.67 74.36 -89.06
CA GLY A 205 23.62 75.16 -88.42
C GLY A 205 22.55 74.33 -87.68
N PHE A 206 22.18 74.79 -86.47
CA PHE A 206 21.37 74.09 -85.47
C PHE A 206 20.11 73.40 -86.00
N ILE A 207 19.31 74.09 -86.84
CA ILE A 207 18.03 73.56 -87.34
C ILE A 207 18.24 72.34 -88.25
N ARG A 208 19.29 72.32 -89.06
CA ARG A 208 19.58 71.23 -89.99
C ARG A 208 20.15 70.00 -89.28
N GLY A 209 21.04 70.22 -88.33
CA GLY A 209 21.58 69.13 -87.50
C GLY A 209 20.53 68.51 -86.57
N PHE A 210 19.64 69.31 -85.99
CA PHE A 210 18.51 68.84 -85.19
C PHE A 210 17.58 67.89 -85.98
N LEU A 211 17.18 68.27 -87.20
CA LEU A 211 16.34 67.44 -88.07
C LEU A 211 17.03 66.14 -88.56
N LYS A 212 18.36 66.10 -88.60
CA LYS A 212 19.13 64.87 -88.87
C LYS A 212 19.19 63.97 -87.64
N GLY A 213 19.36 64.55 -86.46
CA GLY A 213 19.37 63.81 -85.19
C GLY A 213 18.07 63.10 -84.89
N VAL A 214 16.95 63.82 -85.04
CA VAL A 214 15.60 63.26 -84.87
C VAL A 214 15.38 62.08 -85.81
N ARG A 215 15.80 62.20 -87.08
CA ARG A 215 15.72 61.10 -88.05
C ARG A 215 16.62 59.92 -87.70
N LEU A 216 17.80 60.14 -87.11
CA LEU A 216 18.71 59.07 -86.70
C LEU A 216 18.12 58.25 -85.54
N VAL A 217 17.55 58.93 -84.54
CA VAL A 217 16.88 58.30 -83.39
C VAL A 217 15.69 57.47 -83.88
N GLN A 218 14.79 58.06 -84.69
CA GLN A 218 13.62 57.36 -85.26
C GLN A 218 14.02 56.10 -86.04
N ARG A 219 15.10 56.16 -86.85
CA ARG A 219 15.55 55.01 -87.64
C ARG A 219 16.10 53.86 -86.80
N LYS A 220 16.63 54.13 -85.61
CA LYS A 220 17.28 53.14 -84.74
C LYS A 220 16.36 52.54 -83.68
N THR A 221 15.49 53.35 -83.07
CA THR A 221 14.52 52.84 -82.09
C THR A 221 13.26 52.32 -82.75
N GLY A 222 13.00 52.68 -84.02
CA GLY A 222 11.76 52.34 -84.71
C GLY A 222 10.52 53.03 -84.14
N VAL A 223 10.71 53.98 -83.22
CA VAL A 223 9.65 54.76 -82.58
C VAL A 223 9.52 56.09 -83.33
N GLU A 224 8.34 56.36 -83.90
CA GLU A 224 8.03 57.67 -84.45
C GLU A 224 7.97 58.70 -83.32
N VAL A 225 8.84 59.72 -83.40
CA VAL A 225 8.79 60.87 -82.48
C VAL A 225 7.69 61.81 -82.97
N GLU A 226 6.50 61.66 -82.39
CA GLU A 226 5.33 62.46 -82.68
C GLU A 226 5.59 63.93 -82.31
N GLY A 227 5.42 64.85 -83.29
CA GLY A 227 5.58 66.30 -83.10
C GLY A 227 6.58 67.03 -84.02
N LEU A 228 7.31 66.34 -84.91
CA LEU A 228 8.26 66.97 -85.86
C LEU A 228 8.02 66.59 -87.33
N THR A 229 6.75 66.54 -87.73
CA THR A 229 6.31 66.49 -89.13
C THR A 229 5.93 67.90 -89.59
N PRO A 230 6.61 68.49 -90.61
CA PRO A 230 6.13 69.72 -91.24
C PRO A 230 4.90 69.40 -92.09
N ASN A 231 3.71 69.57 -91.53
CA ASN A 231 2.47 69.47 -92.28
C ASN A 231 2.08 70.85 -92.81
N GLN A 232 1.99 71.00 -94.14
CA GLN A 232 0.96 71.83 -94.74
C GLN A 232 0.17 71.00 -95.77
N ALA A 233 -1.14 71.01 -95.53
CA ALA A 233 -2.27 70.70 -96.41
C ALA A 233 -2.76 69.23 -96.55
N SER A 234 -3.92 69.06 -95.89
CA SER A 234 -5.16 68.38 -96.30
C SER A 234 -5.30 66.85 -96.17
N ASP A 235 -6.11 66.53 -95.16
CA ASP A 235 -7.36 65.76 -95.23
C ASP A 235 -7.35 64.23 -95.20
N ASP A 236 -8.05 63.77 -94.16
CA ASP A 236 -8.88 62.57 -94.01
C ASP A 236 -8.25 61.19 -93.72
N PHE A 237 -8.23 60.90 -92.42
CA PHE A 237 -8.21 59.61 -91.69
C PHE A 237 -9.28 58.58 -92.21
N PRO A 238 -9.10 57.25 -92.01
CA PRO A 238 -9.23 56.65 -90.66
C PRO A 238 -8.17 55.63 -90.22
N LEU A 239 -7.91 55.74 -88.91
CA LEU A 239 -7.32 54.79 -87.97
C LEU A 239 -8.28 53.65 -87.62
N ASP A 240 -7.74 52.49 -87.29
CA ASP A 240 -8.28 51.52 -86.31
C ASP A 240 -7.05 50.79 -85.70
N SER A 241 -6.60 51.06 -84.47
CA SER A 241 -7.15 50.67 -83.14
C SER A 241 -7.23 49.14 -82.99
N ASN A 242 -6.60 48.47 -82.03
CA ASN A 242 -6.65 48.65 -80.58
C ASN A 242 -5.38 48.10 -79.90
N GLY A 243 -4.83 48.87 -78.96
CA GLY A 243 -4.03 48.37 -77.86
C GLY A 243 -4.91 48.26 -76.62
N ASP A 244 -5.05 47.07 -76.08
CA ASP A 244 -5.62 46.76 -74.75
C ASP A 244 -5.23 45.32 -74.41
N GLU A 245 -4.05 45.09 -73.83
CA GLU A 245 -3.77 43.76 -73.22
C GLU A 245 -2.69 43.77 -72.12
N ILE A 246 -1.85 44.80 -72.04
CA ILE A 246 -0.65 44.75 -71.17
C ILE A 246 -0.90 45.36 -69.77
N GLU A 247 -2.00 46.08 -69.57
CA GLU A 247 -2.34 46.67 -68.27
C GLU A 247 -3.04 45.67 -67.31
N SER A 248 -3.58 44.55 -67.82
CA SER A 248 -4.29 43.53 -67.04
C SER A 248 -3.42 42.43 -66.41
N GLU A 249 -2.16 42.26 -66.83
CA GLU A 249 -1.28 41.21 -66.26
C GLU A 249 -0.48 41.67 -65.03
N LEU A 250 -0.21 42.97 -64.90
CA LEU A 250 0.54 43.51 -63.75
C LEU A 250 -0.29 43.61 -62.46
N GLN A 251 -1.62 43.55 -62.56
CA GLN A 251 -2.53 43.61 -61.40
C GLN A 251 -2.80 42.23 -60.76
N LYS A 252 -2.34 41.12 -61.37
CA LYS A 252 -2.56 39.75 -60.89
C LYS A 252 -1.43 39.18 -60.02
N ALA A 253 -0.29 39.89 -59.93
CA ALA A 253 0.88 39.47 -59.15
C ALA A 253 0.90 39.97 -57.70
N PHE A 254 -0.06 40.81 -57.30
CA PHE A 254 -0.11 41.43 -55.96
C PHE A 254 -1.30 40.98 -55.09
N SER A 255 -2.05 39.95 -55.48
CA SER A 255 -3.17 39.39 -54.68
C SER A 255 -2.83 38.06 -54.00
N LEU A 256 -1.74 38.02 -53.24
CA LEU A 256 -1.44 36.94 -52.31
C LEU A 256 -1.04 37.55 -50.96
N GLU A 257 -2.02 38.21 -50.33
CA GLU A 257 -1.99 38.40 -48.88
C GLU A 257 -2.17 37.04 -48.22
N VAL A 258 -1.21 36.74 -47.37
CA VAL A 258 -1.15 35.63 -46.44
C VAL A 258 -2.02 36.00 -45.24
N ASP A 259 -3.14 35.30 -45.07
CA ASP A 259 -3.82 35.21 -43.76
C ASP A 259 -3.23 34.01 -43.03
N ASP A 260 -2.23 34.28 -42.18
CA ASP A 260 -1.81 33.35 -41.13
C ASP A 260 -2.77 33.55 -39.93
N GLU A 261 -3.81 32.73 -39.88
CA GLU A 261 -4.68 32.59 -38.72
C GLU A 261 -3.92 31.85 -37.59
N ILE A 262 -3.58 32.59 -36.55
CA ILE A 262 -3.08 32.02 -35.29
C ILE A 262 -4.24 31.32 -34.59
N VAL A 263 -4.22 30.00 -34.60
CA VAL A 263 -5.12 29.16 -33.81
C VAL A 263 -4.50 28.99 -32.41
N ASP A 264 -4.99 29.77 -31.45
CA ASP A 264 -4.90 29.45 -30.03
C ASP A 264 -5.95 28.36 -29.72
N ILE A 265 -5.49 27.19 -29.26
CA ILE A 265 -6.34 26.20 -28.59
C ILE A 265 -5.64 25.79 -27.28
N GLU A 266 -6.42 25.91 -26.19
CA GLU A 266 -6.16 25.52 -24.80
C GLU A 266 -5.44 24.19 -24.57
#